data_AF-A0A966QHK9-F1
#
_entry.id   AF-A0A966QHK9-F1
#
_cell.length_a   1.000
_cell.length_b   1.000
_cell.length_c   1.000
_cell.angle_alpha   90.00
_cell.angle_beta   90.00
_cell.angle_gamma   90.00
#
_symmetry.space_group_name_H-M   'P 1'
#
loop_
_entity.id
_entity.type
_entity.pdbx_description
1 polymer ?
#
loop_
_entity_poly.entity_id
_entity_poly.type
_entity_poly.pdbx_seq_one_letter_code
_entity_poly.pdbx_strand_id
1 'polypeptide(L)'
;MEFRRITNLPPYVFTIINNLKIAARHDGADVIDLGFGNPDIPSPKVAVDKLSEAAHNPRNHRYSLSRGLPKLREAVADMYKRNWNVTLDP
;
A
#
# COMPACT_ATOMS: atom_id res chain seq x y z
N MET A 1 31.92 6.40 12.60
CA MET A 1 31.25 7.31 11.66
C MET A 1 29.77 7.33 12.07
N GLU A 2 29.25 8.48 12.51
CA GLU A 2 27.84 8.60 12.91
C GLU A 2 27.00 9.06 11.70
N PHE A 3 25.93 8.32 11.39
CA PHE A 3 25.05 8.64 10.27
C PHE A 3 23.88 9.52 10.72
N ARG A 4 24.10 10.83 10.77
CA ARG A 4 23.15 11.86 11.27
C ARG A 4 21.70 11.71 10.78
N ARG A 5 21.47 11.24 9.54
CA ARG A 5 20.11 11.04 9.00
C ARG A 5 19.39 9.85 9.64
N ILE A 6 20.13 8.80 10.00
CA ILE A 6 19.58 7.61 10.65
C ILE A 6 19.28 7.92 12.12
N THR A 7 20.20 8.61 12.81
CA THR A 7 20.05 8.92 14.25
C THR A 7 18.97 9.95 14.54
N ASN A 8 18.58 10.78 13.57
CA ASN A 8 17.51 11.78 13.72
C ASN A 8 16.10 11.28 13.36
N LEU A 9 15.93 10.01 12.96
CA LEU A 9 14.59 9.48 12.69
C LEU A 9 13.81 9.37 14.00
N PRO A 10 12.62 10.00 14.11
CA PRO A 10 11.82 9.89 15.31
C PRO A 10 11.34 8.46 15.52
N PRO A 11 11.12 8.03 16.77
CA PRO A 11 10.58 6.72 17.05
C PRO A 11 9.19 6.56 16.41
N TYR A 12 8.92 5.38 15.86
CA TYR A 12 7.62 5.06 15.28
C TYR A 12 6.59 4.80 16.40
N VAL A 13 5.80 5.82 16.72
CA VAL A 13 4.82 5.81 17.83
C VAL A 13 3.88 4.61 17.77
N PHE A 14 3.48 4.17 16.57
CA PHE A 14 2.59 3.02 16.41
C PHE A 14 3.20 1.71 16.90
N THR A 15 4.53 1.52 16.88
CA THR A 15 5.16 0.33 17.47
C THR A 15 4.93 0.27 18.98
N ILE A 16 5.03 1.42 19.66
CA ILE A 16 4.79 1.52 21.11
C ILE A 16 3.33 1.18 21.41
N ILE A 17 2.39 1.78 20.68
CA ILE A 17 0.96 1.50 20.82
C ILE A 17 0.67 0.02 20.56
N ASN A 18 1.30 -0.58 19.54
CA ASN A 18 1.10 -2.00 19.24
C ASN A 18 1.57 -2.91 20.37
N ASN A 19 2.72 -2.60 20.98
CA ASN A 19 3.23 -3.36 22.12
C ASN A 19 2.28 -3.28 23.33
N LEU A 20 1.75 -2.08 23.63
CA LEU A 20 0.78 -1.89 24.70
C LEU A 20 -0.54 -2.64 24.42
N LYS A 21 -1.04 -2.61 23.17
CA LYS A 21 -2.23 -3.38 22.76
C LYS A 21 -2.02 -4.88 22.93
N ILE A 22 -0.86 -5.40 22.54
CA ILE A 22 -0.53 -6.83 22.69
C ILE A 22 -0.49 -7.22 24.17
N ALA A 23 0.15 -6.40 25.02
CA ALA A 23 0.19 -6.64 26.47
C ALA A 23 -1.21 -6.65 27.08
N ALA A 24 -2.04 -5.65 26.78
CA ALA A 24 -3.42 -5.58 27.28
C ALA A 24 -4.27 -6.80 26.84
N ARG A 25 -4.13 -7.26 25.58
CA ARG A 25 -4.79 -8.48 25.10
C ARG A 25 -4.31 -9.73 25.85
N HIS A 26 -3.01 -9.84 26.10
CA HIS A 26 -2.43 -10.95 26.86
C HIS A 26 -2.97 -10.97 28.31
N ASP A 27 -3.22 -9.80 28.89
CA ASP A 27 -3.79 -9.65 30.23
C ASP A 27 -5.33 -9.85 30.26
N GLY A 28 -5.93 -10.26 29.14
CA GLY A 28 -7.34 -10.61 29.02
C GLY A 28 -8.27 -9.44 28.71
N ALA A 29 -7.74 -8.26 28.39
CA ALA A 29 -8.57 -7.13 27.98
C ALA A 29 -9.12 -7.32 26.56
N ASP A 30 -10.41 -6.99 26.37
CA ASP A 30 -11.03 -6.89 25.05
C ASP A 30 -10.62 -5.57 24.38
N VAL A 31 -9.56 -5.62 23.56
CA VAL A 31 -8.97 -4.43 22.92
C VAL A 31 -9.62 -4.16 21.55
N ILE A 32 -10.47 -3.14 21.51
CA ILE A 32 -11.02 -2.57 20.27
C ILE A 32 -9.97 -1.65 19.63
N ASP A 33 -9.48 -2.03 18.46
CA ASP A 33 -8.36 -1.36 17.79
C ASP A 33 -8.85 -0.42 16.68
N LEU A 34 -8.97 0.87 17.02
CA LEU A 34 -9.30 1.94 16.07
C LEU A 34 -8.06 2.76 15.66
N GLY A 35 -6.86 2.24 15.95
CA GLY A 35 -5.61 2.99 15.83
C GLY A 35 -4.96 2.96 14.45
N PHE A 36 -5.32 2.00 13.60
CA PHE A 36 -4.75 1.87 12.26
C PHE A 36 -5.78 2.23 11.18
N GLY A 37 -5.36 3.08 10.24
CA GLY A 37 -6.18 3.51 9.11
C GLY A 37 -6.15 2.58 7.90
N ASN A 38 -5.75 1.31 8.06
CA ASN A 38 -5.85 0.35 6.97
C ASN A 38 -7.30 -0.14 6.84
N PRO A 39 -7.85 -0.24 5.62
CA PRO A 39 -9.14 -0.88 5.41
C PRO A 39 -9.12 -2.34 5.92
N ASP A 40 -10.25 -2.79 6.45
CA ASP A 40 -10.53 -4.16 6.88
C ASP A 40 -11.26 -4.98 5.79
N ILE A 41 -11.72 -4.33 4.73
CA ILE A 41 -12.35 -4.96 3.58
C ILE A 41 -11.31 -5.60 2.63
N PRO A 42 -11.63 -6.76 2.01
CA PRO A 42 -10.74 -7.40 1.07
C PRO A 42 -10.58 -6.58 -0.22
N SER A 43 -9.45 -6.77 -0.90
CA SER A 43 -9.24 -6.23 -2.24
C SER A 43 -10.34 -6.69 -3.20
N PRO A 44 -10.80 -5.83 -4.14
CA PRO A 44 -11.82 -6.21 -5.12
C PRO A 44 -11.43 -7.43 -5.95
N LYS A 45 -12.38 -8.35 -6.19
CA LYS A 45 -12.14 -9.60 -6.93
C LYS A 45 -11.46 -9.38 -8.28
N VAL A 46 -11.89 -8.36 -9.02
CA VAL A 46 -11.32 -8.00 -10.34
C VAL A 46 -9.81 -7.70 -10.27
N ALA A 47 -9.34 -7.08 -9.18
CA ALA A 47 -7.92 -6.78 -9.01
C ALA A 47 -7.12 -8.06 -8.70
N VAL A 48 -7.66 -8.91 -7.81
CA VAL A 48 -7.03 -10.20 -7.44
C VAL A 48 -6.95 -11.14 -8.64
N ASP A 49 -8.04 -11.27 -9.40
CA ASP A 49 -8.10 -12.10 -10.60
C ASP A 49 -7.08 -11.62 -11.65
N LYS A 50 -7.03 -10.29 -11.90
CA LYS A 50 -6.11 -9.73 -12.90
C LYS A 50 -4.65 -9.87 -12.49
N LEU A 51 -4.35 -9.72 -11.19
CA LEU A 51 -3.02 -9.98 -10.65
C LEU A 51 -2.62 -11.45 -10.89
N SER A 52 -3.51 -12.39 -10.57
CA SER A 52 -3.28 -13.81 -10.80
C SER A 52 -3.01 -14.10 -12.28
N GLU A 53 -3.87 -13.62 -13.18
CA GLU A 53 -3.68 -13.74 -14.62
C GLU A 53 -2.32 -13.19 -15.08
N ALA A 54 -1.97 -11.98 -14.61
CA ALA A 54 -0.71 -11.32 -14.97
C ALA A 54 0.53 -12.07 -14.47
N ALA A 55 0.46 -12.72 -13.30
CA ALA A 55 1.55 -13.50 -12.73
C ALA A 55 1.86 -14.77 -13.55
N HIS A 56 0.85 -15.37 -14.18
CA HIS A 56 1.00 -16.54 -15.04
C HIS A 56 1.61 -16.23 -16.41
N ASN A 57 1.80 -14.96 -16.77
CA ASN A 57 2.42 -14.56 -18.03
C ASN A 57 3.94 -14.42 -17.88
N PRO A 58 4.78 -15.31 -18.45
CA PRO A 58 6.24 -15.27 -18.28
C PRO A 58 6.89 -14.00 -18.84
N ARG A 59 6.22 -13.29 -19.76
CA ARG A 59 6.72 -12.00 -20.28
C ARG A 59 6.80 -10.94 -19.18
N ASN A 60 5.95 -11.04 -18.15
CA ASN A 60 5.91 -10.10 -17.03
C ASN A 60 7.00 -10.36 -15.98
N HIS A 61 7.77 -11.45 -16.08
CA HIS A 61 8.82 -11.78 -15.10
C HIS A 61 10.11 -10.98 -15.29
N ARG A 62 10.17 -10.16 -16.34
CA ARG A 62 11.30 -9.27 -16.63
C ARG A 62 11.19 -7.97 -15.84
N TYR A 63 12.29 -7.22 -15.78
CA TYR A 63 12.26 -5.87 -15.23
C TYR A 63 11.21 -5.02 -15.93
N SER A 64 10.42 -4.32 -15.11
CA SER A 64 9.50 -3.30 -15.60
C SER A 64 10.25 -2.05 -16.02
N LEU A 65 9.61 -1.21 -16.82
CA LEU A 65 10.13 0.11 -17.19
C LEU A 65 10.18 1.00 -15.94
N SER A 66 11.26 1.77 -15.77
CA SER A 66 11.44 2.66 -14.61
C SER A 66 10.32 3.69 -14.44
N ARG A 67 9.70 4.13 -15.55
CA ARG A 67 8.56 5.06 -15.54
C ARG A 67 7.22 4.36 -15.23
N GLY A 68 7.19 3.03 -15.14
CA GLY A 68 5.98 2.22 -15.07
C GLY A 68 5.44 1.81 -16.45
N LEU A 69 4.43 0.93 -16.45
CA LEU A 69 3.81 0.39 -17.66
C LEU A 69 3.02 1.48 -18.41
N PRO A 70 3.18 1.67 -19.74
CA PRO A 70 2.43 2.67 -20.50
C PRO A 70 0.91 2.58 -20.32
N LYS A 71 0.36 1.37 -20.42
CA LYS A 71 -1.08 1.14 -20.22
C LYS A 71 -1.58 1.47 -18.81
N LEU A 72 -0.72 1.37 -17.79
CA LEU A 72 -1.08 1.78 -16.43
C LEU A 72 -1.19 3.30 -16.34
N ARG A 73 -0.25 4.02 -16.96
CA ARG A 73 -0.25 5.49 -17.00
C ARG A 73 -1.48 6.03 -17.75
N GLU A 74 -1.78 5.44 -18.92
CA GLU A 74 -3.01 5.73 -19.67
C GLU A 74 -4.28 5.50 -18.83
N ALA A 75 -4.38 4.35 -18.15
CA ALA A 75 -5.54 4.04 -17.32
C ALA A 75 -5.74 5.03 -16.15
N VAL A 76 -4.65 5.54 -15.57
CA VAL A 76 -4.69 6.59 -14.54
C VAL A 76 -5.12 7.92 -15.13
N ALA A 77 -4.59 8.32 -16.29
CA ALA A 77 -5.02 9.53 -16.99
C ALA A 77 -6.52 9.48 -17.34
N ASP A 78 -7.00 8.35 -17.85
CA ASP A 78 -8.41 8.16 -18.17
C ASP A 78 -9.30 8.17 -16.91
N MET A 79 -8.83 7.59 -15.80
CA MET A 79 -9.54 7.67 -14.52
C MET A 79 -9.70 9.13 -14.09
N TYR A 80 -8.65 9.94 -14.24
CA TYR A 80 -8.71 11.36 -13.91
C TYR A 80 -9.69 12.13 -14.79
N LYS A 81 -9.70 11.81 -16.09
CA LYS A 81 -10.64 12.40 -17.03
C LYS A 81 -12.09 12.06 -16.70
N ARG A 82 -12.40 10.80 -16.40
CA ARG A 82 -13.78 10.36 -16.08
C ARG A 82 -14.30 10.94 -14.78
N ASN A 83 -13.47 10.95 -13.74
CA ASN A 83 -13.93 11.28 -12.39
C ASN A 83 -13.91 12.79 -12.11
N TRP A 84 -12.96 13.52 -12.72
CA TRP A 84 -12.72 14.93 -12.41
C TRP A 84 -12.57 15.82 -13.65
N ASN A 85 -12.77 15.29 -14.86
CA ASN A 85 -12.57 16.01 -16.12
C ASN A 85 -11.16 16.59 -16.33
N VAL A 86 -10.17 16.09 -15.58
CA VAL A 86 -8.76 16.50 -15.68
C VAL A 86 -8.08 15.72 -16.79
N THR A 87 -7.49 16.42 -17.76
CA THR A 87 -6.67 15.81 -18.80
C THR A 87 -5.21 15.75 -18.34
N LEU A 88 -4.61 14.57 -18.37
CA LEU A 88 -3.20 14.32 -18.02
C LEU A 88 -2.45 13.77 -19.25
N ASP A 89 -1.16 14.07 -19.34
CA ASP A 89 -0.24 13.44 -20.31
C ASP A 89 0.34 12.15 -19.69
N PRO A 90 -0.03 10.95 -20.19
CA PRO A 90 0.29 9.68 -19.57
C PRO A 90 1.78 9.29 -19.66
#